data_AF-A0A852PSL7-F1
#
_entry.id   AF-A0A852PSL7-F1
#
_cell.length_a   1.000
_cell.length_b   1.000
_cell.length_c   1.000
_cell.angle_alpha   90.00
_cell.angle_beta   90.00
_cell.angle_gamma   90.00
#
_symmetry.space_group_name_H-M   'P 1'
#
loop_
_entity.id
_entity.type
_entity.pdbx_description
1 polymer ?
#
loop_
_entity_poly.entity_id
_entity_poly.type
_entity_poly.pdbx_seq_one_letter_code
_entity_poly.pdbx_strand_id
1 'polypeptide(L)'
;MKKTFLILTALFSAVSTSTFASNILPQQCEQLFKEAENLIAQAEKQPGTHTQVGKIKNKLNQSKQQILQMELATQLKSCEVGLAKLSNLKSYSE
;
A
#
# COMPACT_ATOMS: atom_id res chain seq x y z
N MET A 1 -19.64 44.44 37.02
CA MET A 1 -20.11 44.98 35.73
C MET A 1 -19.49 44.16 34.60
N LYS A 2 -20.33 43.67 33.67
CA LYS A 2 -20.08 43.34 32.24
C LYS A 2 -18.79 42.56 31.91
N LYS A 3 -18.82 41.23 31.79
CA LYS A 3 -19.09 40.45 30.56
C LYS A 3 -18.44 41.01 29.28
N THR A 4 -17.38 40.36 28.81
CA THR A 4 -17.08 40.19 27.38
C THR A 4 -16.34 38.89 27.15
N PHE A 5 -17.08 37.89 26.67
CA PHE A 5 -16.55 36.74 25.95
C PHE A 5 -15.97 37.24 24.61
N LEU A 6 -14.75 36.84 24.28
CA LEU A 6 -14.23 36.91 22.91
C LEU A 6 -13.77 35.51 22.51
N ILE A 7 -14.69 34.77 21.90
CA ILE A 7 -14.38 33.55 21.16
C ILE A 7 -13.90 34.00 19.79
N LEU A 8 -12.60 33.88 19.53
CA LEU A 8 -12.02 34.07 18.20
C LEU A 8 -11.95 32.68 17.53
N THR A 9 -13.04 32.30 16.88
CA THR A 9 -13.09 31.14 15.98
C THR A 9 -12.30 31.47 14.71
N ALA A 10 -11.05 31.02 14.67
CA ALA A 10 -10.27 30.99 13.43
C ALA A 10 -10.83 29.89 12.52
N LEU A 11 -11.50 30.30 11.44
CA LEU A 11 -11.93 29.46 10.34
C LEU A 11 -10.69 28.90 9.63
N PHE A 12 -10.29 27.67 9.99
CA PHE A 12 -9.42 26.86 9.14
C PHE A 12 -10.26 26.30 7.99
N SER A 13 -10.35 27.06 6.90
CA SER A 13 -10.76 26.50 5.62
C SER A 13 -9.60 25.65 5.10
N ALA A 14 -9.63 24.36 5.41
CA ALA A 14 -8.79 23.36 4.77
C ALA A 14 -9.05 23.41 3.26
N VAL A 15 -8.09 23.93 2.50
CA VAL A 15 -8.12 23.83 1.04
C VAL A 15 -7.76 22.38 0.72
N SER A 16 -8.78 21.55 0.51
CA SER A 16 -8.58 20.20 -0.01
C SER A 16 -8.24 20.35 -1.49
N THR A 17 -6.96 20.47 -1.81
CA THR A 17 -6.47 20.27 -3.18
C THR A 17 -6.71 18.81 -3.54
N SER A 18 -7.88 18.48 -4.09
CA SER A 18 -8.08 17.18 -4.75
C SER A 18 -7.28 17.20 -6.04
N THR A 19 -5.98 16.92 -5.95
CA THR A 19 -5.17 16.56 -7.10
C THR A 19 -5.81 15.32 -7.71
N PHE A 20 -6.30 15.45 -8.94
CA PHE A 20 -6.81 14.34 -9.73
C PHE A 20 -5.73 13.25 -9.76
N ALA A 21 -5.94 12.18 -8.98
CA ALA A 21 -5.09 11.02 -9.01
C ALA A 21 -5.27 10.38 -10.38
N SER A 22 -4.30 10.57 -11.27
CA SER A 22 -4.14 9.65 -12.40
C SER A 22 -4.07 8.25 -11.78
N ASN A 23 -4.97 7.34 -12.21
CA ASN A 23 -5.05 5.94 -11.77
C ASN A 23 -3.83 5.09 -12.19
N ILE A 24 -2.65 5.71 -12.25
CA ILE A 24 -1.41 5.09 -12.65
C ILE A 24 -0.78 4.57 -11.37
N LEU A 25 -0.83 3.24 -11.20
CA LEU A 25 -0.15 2.56 -10.11
C LEU A 25 1.35 2.91 -10.19
N PRO A 26 1.99 3.36 -9.10
CA PRO A 26 3.42 3.64 -9.11
C PRO A 26 4.24 2.42 -9.51
N GLN A 27 5.33 2.65 -10.24
CA GLN A 27 6.21 1.59 -10.73
C GLN A 27 6.72 0.67 -9.61
N GLN A 28 7.06 1.23 -8.45
CA GLN A 28 7.50 0.46 -7.28
C GLN A 28 6.43 -0.52 -6.81
N CYS A 29 5.15 -0.13 -6.86
CA CYS A 29 4.05 -1.00 -6.49
C CYS A 29 3.82 -2.09 -7.54
N GLU A 30 3.93 -1.76 -8.83
CA GLU A 30 3.87 -2.74 -9.90
C GLU A 30 4.96 -3.80 -9.75
N GLN A 31 6.20 -3.38 -9.49
CA GLN A 31 7.33 -4.28 -9.25
C GLN A 31 7.09 -5.18 -8.04
N LEU A 32 6.65 -4.60 -6.91
CA LEU A 32 6.37 -5.36 -5.69
C LEU A 32 5.32 -6.44 -5.93
N PHE A 33 4.21 -6.07 -6.56
CA PHE A 33 3.12 -6.99 -6.82
C PHE A 33 3.51 -8.08 -7.81
N LYS A 34 4.27 -7.74 -8.86
CA LYS A 34 4.76 -8.71 -9.83
C LYS A 34 5.71 -9.73 -9.18
N GLU A 35 6.63 -9.28 -8.33
CA GLU A 35 7.55 -10.20 -7.66
C GLU A 35 6.83 -11.09 -6.64
N ALA A 36 5.87 -10.53 -5.89
CA ALA A 36 5.01 -11.31 -5.00
C ALA A 36 4.19 -12.37 -5.77
N GLU A 37 3.60 -12.02 -6.92
CA GLU A 37 2.88 -12.96 -7.78
C GLU A 37 3.78 -14.07 -8.32
N ASN A 38 5.02 -13.75 -8.70
CA ASN A 38 5.97 -14.74 -9.15
C ASN A 38 6.36 -15.72 -8.03
N LEU A 39 6.51 -15.25 -6.79
CA LEU A 39 6.76 -16.12 -5.63
C LEU A 39 5.56 -17.01 -5.33
N ILE A 40 4.34 -16.46 -5.41
CA ILE A 40 3.10 -17.22 -5.29
C ILE A 40 3.05 -18.33 -6.34
N ALA A 41 3.33 -18.01 -7.62
CA ALA A 41 3.32 -18.98 -8.70
C ALA A 41 4.38 -20.09 -8.54
N GLN A 42 5.53 -19.77 -7.94
CA GLN A 42 6.53 -20.78 -7.57
C GLN A 42 6.04 -21.66 -6.42
N ALA A 43 5.42 -21.06 -5.40
CA ALA A 43 4.86 -21.79 -4.27
C ALA A 43 3.73 -22.73 -4.70
N GLU A 44 2.86 -22.34 -5.66
CA GLU A 44 1.77 -23.20 -6.18
C GLU A 44 2.27 -24.52 -6.76
N LYS A 45 3.48 -24.53 -7.33
CA LYS A 45 4.11 -25.72 -7.93
C LYS A 45 4.69 -26.68 -6.89
N GLN A 46 4.87 -26.24 -5.64
CA GLN A 46 5.39 -27.07 -4.57
C GLN A 46 4.28 -27.98 -4.00
N PRO A 47 4.56 -29.25 -3.71
CA PRO A 47 3.58 -30.15 -3.12
C PRO A 47 3.18 -29.67 -1.72
N GLY A 48 1.88 -29.72 -1.41
CA GLY A 48 1.35 -29.42 -0.07
C GLY A 48 1.12 -27.94 0.25
N THR A 49 1.34 -27.03 -0.70
CA THR A 49 1.22 -25.57 -0.48
C THR A 49 -0.12 -24.97 -0.95
N HIS A 50 -0.89 -25.68 -1.79
CA HIS A 50 -2.02 -25.13 -2.55
C HIS A 50 -3.04 -24.35 -1.70
N THR A 51 -3.43 -24.89 -0.52
CA THR A 51 -4.38 -24.24 0.40
C THR A 51 -3.81 -22.94 1.00
N GLN A 52 -2.52 -22.92 1.31
CA GLN A 52 -1.86 -21.74 1.88
C GLN A 52 -1.68 -20.66 0.83
N VAL A 53 -1.31 -21.07 -0.39
CA VAL A 53 -1.15 -20.15 -1.51
C VAL A 53 -2.47 -19.44 -1.85
N GLY A 54 -3.61 -20.14 -1.86
CA GLY A 54 -4.92 -19.51 -2.06
C GLY A 54 -5.19 -18.36 -1.07
N LYS A 55 -4.85 -18.56 0.21
CA LYS A 55 -4.98 -17.51 1.24
C LYS A 55 -4.03 -16.34 0.99
N ILE A 56 -2.80 -16.61 0.57
CA ILE A 56 -1.80 -15.58 0.26
C ILE A 56 -2.25 -14.73 -0.93
N LYS A 57 -2.74 -15.36 -2.00
CA LYS A 57 -3.26 -14.67 -3.19
C LYS A 57 -4.42 -13.73 -2.85
N ASN A 58 -5.34 -14.18 -2.00
CA ASN A 58 -6.46 -13.35 -1.52
C ASN A 58 -5.97 -12.13 -0.72
N LYS A 59 -5.00 -12.33 0.19
CA LYS A 59 -4.40 -11.23 0.95
C LYS A 59 -3.65 -10.25 0.05
N LEU A 60 -2.92 -10.74 -0.94
CA LEU A 60 -2.23 -9.89 -1.91
C LEU A 60 -3.23 -9.02 -2.68
N ASN A 61 -4.31 -9.62 -3.19
CA ASN A 61 -5.36 -8.88 -3.89
C ASN A 61 -6.03 -7.82 -3.00
N GLN A 62 -6.33 -8.15 -1.74
CA GLN A 62 -6.86 -7.18 -0.78
C GLN A 62 -5.88 -6.02 -0.55
N SER A 63 -4.59 -6.32 -0.37
CA SER A 63 -3.55 -5.31 -0.19
C SER A 63 -3.41 -4.40 -1.42
N LYS A 64 -3.50 -4.94 -2.64
CA LYS A 64 -3.51 -4.13 -3.87
C LYS A 64 -4.65 -3.11 -3.87
N GLN A 65 -5.86 -3.57 -3.58
CA GLN A 65 -7.04 -2.69 -3.54
C GLN A 65 -6.92 -1.62 -2.47
N GLN A 66 -6.39 -1.97 -1.30
CA GLN A 66 -6.15 -1.00 -0.23
C GLN A 66 -5.13 0.05 -0.65
N ILE A 67 -3.98 -0.35 -1.21
CA ILE A 67 -2.92 0.57 -1.65
C ILE A 67 -3.46 1.54 -2.71
N LEU A 68 -4.24 1.05 -3.68
CA LEU A 68 -4.86 1.90 -4.71
C LEU A 68 -5.79 2.99 -4.15
N GLN A 69 -6.33 2.79 -2.96
CA GLN A 69 -7.19 3.77 -2.26
C GLN A 69 -6.40 4.75 -1.38
N MET A 70 -5.08 4.56 -1.23
CA MET A 70 -4.23 5.44 -0.43
C MET A 70 -3.72 6.64 -1.25
N GLU A 71 -3.21 7.65 -0.55
CA GLU A 71 -2.50 8.76 -1.18
C GLU A 71 -1.22 8.29 -1.87
N LEU A 72 -0.87 8.89 -3.03
CA LEU A 72 0.29 8.54 -3.85
C LEU A 72 1.61 8.44 -3.06
N ALA A 73 1.89 9.41 -2.18
CA ALA A 73 3.11 9.39 -1.36
C ALA A 73 3.15 8.16 -0.42
N THR A 74 1.98 7.77 0.10
CA THR A 74 1.86 6.58 0.94
C THR A 74 1.94 5.29 0.13
N GLN A 75 1.42 5.28 -1.10
CA GLN A 75 1.59 4.16 -2.03
C GLN A 75 3.07 3.91 -2.29
N LEU A 76 3.80 4.94 -2.72
CA LEU A 76 5.24 4.89 -2.99
C LEU A 76 6.02 4.33 -1.80
N LYS A 77 5.83 4.94 -0.62
CA LYS A 77 6.52 4.51 0.61
C LYS A 77 6.19 3.07 1.01
N SER A 78 4.92 2.67 0.93
CA SER A 78 4.49 1.31 1.27
C SER A 78 5.14 0.28 0.33
N CYS A 79 5.18 0.59 -0.96
CA CYS A 79 5.73 -0.31 -1.97
C CYS A 79 7.25 -0.41 -1.90
N GLU A 80 7.95 0.71 -1.65
CA GLU A 80 9.41 0.70 -1.42
C GLU A 80 9.80 -0.13 -0.19
N VAL A 81 9.09 0.02 0.93
CA VAL A 81 9.32 -0.79 2.12
C VAL A 81 9.04 -2.27 1.84
N GLY A 82 7.98 -2.56 1.06
CA GLY A 82 7.67 -3.91 0.63
C GLY A 82 8.78 -4.54 -0.21
N LEU A 83 9.28 -3.81 -1.22
CA LEU A 83 10.38 -4.24 -2.08
C LEU A 83 11.66 -4.48 -1.29
N ALA A 84 12.03 -3.57 -0.39
CA ALA A 84 13.22 -3.72 0.44
C ALA A 84 13.14 -5.00 1.30
N LYS A 85 11.98 -5.26 1.92
CA LYS A 85 11.76 -6.49 2.69
C LYS A 85 11.84 -7.74 1.80
N LEU A 86 11.24 -7.69 0.61
CA LEU A 86 11.23 -8.81 -0.32
C LEU A 86 12.64 -9.16 -0.80
N SER A 87 13.42 -8.15 -1.16
CA SER A 87 14.82 -8.27 -1.54
C SER A 87 15.66 -8.92 -0.42
N ASN A 88 15.49 -8.47 0.81
CA ASN A 88 16.18 -9.05 1.97
C ASN A 88 15.78 -10.52 2.21
N LEU A 89 14.51 -10.88 2.03
CA LEU A 89 14.08 -12.28 2.17
C LEU A 89 14.73 -13.17 1.09
N LYS A 90 14.85 -12.66 -0.13
CA LYS A 90 15.49 -13.36 -1.22
C LYS A 90 16.99 -13.56 -0.98
N SER A 91 17.67 -12.57 -0.40
CA SER A 91 19.10 -12.70 -0.06
C SER A 91 19.39 -13.72 1.04
N TYR A 92 18.41 -14.11 1.86
CA TYR A 92 18.57 -15.22 2.82
C TYR A 92 18.34 -16.61 2.22
N SER A 93 17.80 -16.69 1.00
CA SER A 93 17.51 -17.94 0.30
C SER A 93 18.63 -18.36 -0.67
N GLU A 94 19.65 -17.51 -0.85
CA GLU A 94 20.90 -17.78 -1.59
C GLU A 94 22.02 -18.21 -0.62
#